data_AF-A0A9W7XF28-F1
#
_entry.id   AF-A0A9W7XF28-F1
#
_cell.length_a   1.000
_cell.length_b   1.000
_cell.length_c   1.000
_cell.angle_alpha   90.00
_cell.angle_beta   90.00
_cell.angle_gamma   90.00
#
_symmetry.space_group_name_H-M   'P 1'
#
loop_
_entity.id
_entity.type
_entity.pdbx_description
1 polymer ?
#
loop_
_entity_poly.entity_id
_entity_poly.type
_entity_poly.pdbx_seq_one_letter_code
_entity_poly.pdbx_strand_id
1 'polypeptide(L)'
;MEKQPFSYYSPQMQGSGSSENGFGAQNNTYLRSTEYGNPFDDQATSAAGMDGSQNYRNLNQHGSPNRQPVTNMFADKEGNMDMYAQKAAAHGTAGGTGGEGNVHKGNHEHIEDLEITKTRRCWVLFTWMLTWWVPSPLLSLCGRMRRPDVRMAWREKVAICVLIVLSWVFLLFLIIGLGLILCPKEYVWTLDDVSGRNTEKSSFVALRGSVYDITDFMKQKHGDSAYSSTPDIMLQFYAGQDVNASFPIPVRVACPQFVSEKTDPNYLFYYPVQGASEDADPNQANMFQHAMNRDPLSKELQDPNFFAKYALPTLKKFKKGGIVWKYDWINSMYKDQAKYWRVINKEVFNMQPYFDAAKSQLNTNKKYNLLDGRLEGIMDQSGFGNADITKEYEALSWDPATKLANYNCMKNLFYVGEVDDRQSVRCLFTNYMLLAFACVLMLVVLVKFLAALQFGNKKRPVPPSKFVICQVPCYTEDDDSLIKTVNSLTALEYQDNHKLLFIICDGNIIGSGNDKPTPRIVLDILGVDPEYDPPGRDYLAIAEGSRRHNIGK
;
A
#
# COMPACT_ATOMS: atom_id res chain seq x y z
N MET A 1 -14.76 28.57 45.13
CA MET A 1 -15.34 29.69 45.90
C MET A 1 -15.70 30.77 44.87
N GLU A 2 -16.83 30.71 44.15
CA GLU A 2 -18.25 30.52 44.55
C GLU A 2 -18.95 31.87 44.78
N LYS A 3 -19.76 32.32 43.81
CA LYS A 3 -21.23 32.55 43.94
C LYS A 3 -21.85 33.21 42.69
N GLN A 4 -22.90 32.57 42.18
CA GLN A 4 -24.02 33.18 41.44
C GLN A 4 -25.13 33.55 42.48
N PRO A 5 -26.37 33.98 42.13
CA PRO A 5 -26.98 34.30 40.82
C PRO A 5 -27.72 35.66 40.80
N PHE A 6 -28.40 35.96 39.68
CA PHE A 6 -29.79 36.48 39.71
C PHE A 6 -30.54 36.11 38.42
N SER A 7 -31.87 36.08 38.46
CA SER A 7 -32.77 35.69 37.36
C SER A 7 -34.06 36.52 37.42
N TYR A 8 -34.69 36.81 36.28
CA TYR A 8 -35.99 37.48 36.21
C TYR A 8 -36.89 37.01 35.04
N TYR A 9 -37.98 36.34 35.43
CA TYR A 9 -39.37 36.33 34.92
C TYR A 9 -39.76 36.53 33.44
N SER A 10 -40.87 35.85 33.12
CA SER A 10 -41.73 36.00 31.93
C SER A 10 -43.20 36.15 32.37
N PRO A 11 -44.06 36.80 31.56
CA PRO A 11 -45.48 36.40 31.39
C PRO A 11 -45.84 36.25 29.90
N GLN A 12 -46.44 35.15 29.41
CA GLN A 12 -47.81 34.61 29.61
C GLN A 12 -48.96 35.39 28.92
N MET A 13 -49.69 34.67 28.03
CA MET A 13 -51.17 34.51 27.90
C MET A 13 -51.56 34.23 26.42
N GLN A 14 -52.16 33.07 26.09
CA GLN A 14 -53.60 32.72 26.01
C GLN A 14 -54.39 33.46 24.90
N GLY A 15 -55.30 32.84 24.12
CA GLY A 15 -55.79 31.44 24.07
C GLY A 15 -56.90 31.22 23.00
N SER A 16 -57.55 30.04 23.01
CA SER A 16 -58.61 29.52 22.08
C SER A 16 -58.22 29.38 20.58
N GLY A 17 -58.80 28.51 19.74
CA GLY A 17 -59.93 27.54 19.84
C GLY A 17 -60.98 27.82 18.74
N SER A 18 -61.55 26.87 17.98
CA SER A 18 -61.60 25.39 18.03
C SER A 18 -62.09 24.80 16.68
N SER A 19 -61.88 23.48 16.43
CA SER A 19 -62.53 22.60 15.41
C SER A 19 -62.51 23.01 13.92
N GLU A 20 -62.63 22.17 12.88
CA GLU A 20 -62.49 20.72 12.55
C GLU A 20 -62.51 20.66 10.99
N ASN A 21 -62.02 19.68 10.20
CA ASN A 21 -61.35 18.38 10.33
C ASN A 21 -60.45 18.22 9.05
N GLY A 22 -59.63 17.19 8.79
CA GLY A 22 -59.31 15.91 9.45
C GLY A 22 -58.64 14.96 8.44
N PHE A 23 -57.84 13.97 8.90
CA PHE A 23 -56.90 13.13 8.12
C PHE A 23 -55.72 13.88 7.43
N GLY A 24 -54.50 13.34 7.35
CA GLY A 24 -54.01 12.09 7.94
C GLY A 24 -52.78 11.49 7.24
N ALA A 25 -51.58 12.07 7.45
CA ALA A 25 -50.31 11.47 7.02
C ALA A 25 -49.24 11.68 8.11
N GLN A 26 -48.43 10.66 8.38
CA GLN A 26 -47.45 10.67 9.47
C GLN A 26 -46.05 11.05 8.96
N ASN A 27 -45.43 12.03 9.63
CA ASN A 27 -43.97 12.17 9.59
C ASN A 27 -43.33 10.94 10.23
N ASN A 28 -42.17 10.51 9.73
CA ASN A 28 -41.24 9.75 10.53
C ASN A 28 -39.80 10.20 10.25
N THR A 29 -39.06 10.48 11.31
CA THR A 29 -37.82 11.26 11.26
C THR A 29 -36.59 10.34 11.35
N TYR A 30 -35.46 10.81 10.81
CA TYR A 30 -34.14 10.20 11.01
C TYR A 30 -33.87 9.82 12.48
N LEU A 31 -33.31 8.64 12.68
CA LEU A 31 -32.41 8.37 13.81
C LEU A 31 -31.13 7.68 13.33
N ARG A 32 -30.01 8.12 13.91
CA ARG A 32 -28.65 7.64 13.67
C ARG A 32 -28.01 7.43 15.03
N SER A 33 -27.52 6.24 15.31
CA SER A 33 -26.70 5.98 16.50
C SER A 33 -25.55 5.04 16.16
N THR A 34 -24.46 5.20 16.90
CA THR A 34 -23.21 4.43 16.82
C THR A 34 -22.82 4.08 18.24
N GLU A 35 -22.47 2.83 18.54
CA GLU A 35 -21.61 2.53 19.69
C GLU A 35 -20.92 1.17 19.60
N TYR A 36 -19.96 0.95 20.52
CA TYR A 36 -19.03 -0.18 20.56
C TYR A 36 -19.55 -1.33 21.44
N GLY A 37 -19.13 -2.58 21.19
CA GLY A 37 -19.34 -3.69 22.13
C GLY A 37 -18.88 -5.07 21.67
N ASN A 38 -17.74 -5.52 22.20
CA ASN A 38 -17.24 -6.90 22.32
C ASN A 38 -16.75 -7.04 23.80
N PRO A 39 -16.41 -8.22 24.38
CA PRO A 39 -16.17 -9.55 23.78
C PRO A 39 -16.73 -10.78 24.58
N PHE A 40 -16.30 -11.99 24.17
CA PHE A 40 -16.06 -13.24 24.95
C PHE A 40 -17.09 -14.41 24.98
N ASP A 41 -16.47 -15.62 24.96
CA ASP A 41 -16.83 -16.98 25.43
C ASP A 41 -18.10 -17.71 24.92
N ASP A 42 -18.14 -19.03 24.65
CA ASP A 42 -17.21 -20.17 24.48
C ASP A 42 -18.10 -21.42 24.16
N GLN A 43 -17.52 -22.57 23.78
CA GLN A 43 -18.12 -23.94 23.73
C GLN A 43 -19.32 -24.22 22.77
N ALA A 44 -19.22 -25.16 21.81
CA ALA A 44 -19.43 -26.63 21.90
C ALA A 44 -20.93 -27.05 21.96
N THR A 45 -21.42 -28.20 21.43
CA THR A 45 -20.79 -29.48 21.02
C THR A 45 -21.69 -30.26 20.03
N SER A 46 -21.25 -31.44 19.55
CA SER A 46 -22.02 -32.52 18.87
C SER A 46 -22.35 -32.29 17.36
N ALA A 47 -22.63 -33.33 16.55
CA ALA A 47 -22.86 -34.75 16.84
C ALA A 47 -22.45 -35.71 15.69
N ALA A 48 -22.43 -37.02 16.01
CA ALA A 48 -22.54 -38.19 15.13
C ALA A 48 -21.42 -38.54 14.12
N GLY A 49 -21.12 -39.85 14.05
CA GLY A 49 -20.30 -40.48 13.02
C GLY A 49 -20.56 -42.00 12.97
N MET A 50 -20.22 -42.62 11.84
CA MET A 50 -20.29 -44.05 11.47
C MET A 50 -19.53 -44.18 10.13
N ASP A 51 -18.93 -45.30 9.68
CA ASP A 51 -18.60 -46.63 10.22
C ASP A 51 -17.41 -47.16 9.38
N GLY A 52 -16.69 -48.24 9.75
CA GLY A 52 -15.52 -48.68 8.95
C GLY A 52 -14.58 -49.79 9.47
N SER A 53 -15.10 -50.79 10.17
CA SER A 53 -14.48 -52.10 10.54
C SER A 53 -12.99 -52.43 10.22
N GLN A 54 -12.23 -52.72 11.29
CA GLN A 54 -11.26 -53.82 11.50
C GLN A 54 -10.52 -54.50 10.32
N ASN A 55 -9.19 -54.65 10.44
CA ASN A 55 -8.58 -55.96 10.79
C ASN A 55 -7.07 -55.93 11.13
N TYR A 56 -6.56 -57.00 11.76
CA TYR A 56 -5.18 -57.19 12.24
C TYR A 56 -4.67 -58.62 11.94
N ARG A 57 -3.52 -58.79 11.27
CA ARG A 57 -2.37 -59.67 11.66
C ARG A 57 -1.40 -60.06 10.51
N ASN A 58 -0.12 -59.86 10.83
CA ASN A 58 1.14 -60.50 10.39
C ASN A 58 1.11 -61.71 9.42
N LEU A 59 2.12 -61.73 8.52
CA LEU A 59 2.94 -62.92 8.26
C LEU A 59 4.39 -62.52 7.90
N ASN A 60 5.38 -63.39 8.15
CA ASN A 60 6.80 -63.17 7.84
C ASN A 60 7.22 -63.90 6.56
N GLN A 61 8.16 -63.35 5.76
CA GLN A 61 9.40 -64.05 5.35
C GLN A 61 10.41 -63.16 4.57
N HIS A 62 11.59 -63.74 4.27
CA HIS A 62 12.78 -63.05 3.74
C HIS A 62 12.66 -62.57 2.28
N GLY A 63 13.36 -61.48 1.95
CA GLY A 63 13.63 -61.09 0.56
C GLY A 63 14.49 -59.83 0.41
N SER A 64 15.71 -59.99 -0.12
CA SER A 64 16.59 -58.92 -0.65
C SER A 64 17.44 -59.59 -1.75
N PRO A 65 17.78 -58.94 -2.89
CA PRO A 65 18.38 -57.61 -2.92
C PRO A 65 17.90 -56.66 -4.06
N ASN A 66 18.52 -55.47 -4.11
CA ASN A 66 18.64 -54.54 -5.26
C ASN A 66 17.37 -53.86 -5.83
N ARG A 67 17.25 -52.55 -5.62
CA ARG A 67 17.54 -51.47 -6.61
C ARG A 67 16.90 -50.14 -6.18
N GLN A 68 17.58 -49.03 -6.44
CA GLN A 68 17.14 -47.66 -6.07
C GLN A 68 15.97 -47.17 -6.94
N PRO A 69 15.05 -46.35 -6.39
CA PRO A 69 14.26 -45.40 -7.14
C PRO A 69 14.69 -43.94 -6.89
N VAL A 70 14.70 -43.18 -7.99
CA VAL A 70 15.05 -41.77 -8.13
C VAL A 70 14.11 -40.83 -7.34
N THR A 71 14.65 -39.79 -6.70
CA THR A 71 13.97 -38.48 -6.55
C THR A 71 14.98 -37.35 -6.76
N ASN A 72 14.55 -36.26 -7.40
CA ASN A 72 15.40 -35.10 -7.73
C ASN A 72 15.33 -33.99 -6.66
N MET A 73 16.38 -33.17 -6.60
CA MET A 73 16.51 -32.04 -5.69
C MET A 73 15.55 -30.88 -6.03
N PHE A 74 14.90 -30.33 -5.00
CA PHE A 74 14.60 -28.89 -4.86
C PHE A 74 14.37 -28.55 -3.38
N ALA A 75 15.40 -28.07 -2.68
CA ALA A 75 15.29 -27.36 -1.40
C ALA A 75 16.65 -26.73 -1.04
N ASP A 76 16.68 -25.40 -0.84
CA ASP A 76 17.85 -24.71 -0.29
C ASP A 76 18.06 -25.04 1.19
N LYS A 77 19.32 -24.96 1.66
CA LYS A 77 19.63 -24.74 3.07
C LYS A 77 20.92 -23.94 3.27
N GLU A 78 20.88 -23.07 4.27
CA GLU A 78 22.00 -22.24 4.71
C GLU A 78 23.04 -23.06 5.50
N GLY A 79 24.29 -22.59 5.51
CA GLY A 79 25.36 -23.07 6.40
C GLY A 79 26.02 -24.39 5.95
N ASN A 80 27.34 -24.46 5.81
CA ASN A 80 28.26 -24.11 6.89
C ASN A 80 29.57 -23.48 6.40
N MET A 81 30.30 -22.87 7.34
CA MET A 81 31.72 -22.54 7.18
C MET A 81 32.59 -23.75 7.56
N ASP A 82 33.91 -23.61 7.55
CA ASP A 82 34.90 -24.54 8.12
C ASP A 82 34.98 -25.96 7.52
N MET A 83 35.72 -26.11 6.41
CA MET A 83 36.32 -27.42 6.04
C MET A 83 37.66 -27.29 5.29
N TYR A 84 38.73 -26.94 6.00
CA TYR A 84 40.10 -27.30 5.57
C TYR A 84 40.97 -27.74 6.77
N ALA A 85 40.77 -29.00 7.14
CA ALA A 85 41.78 -29.80 7.81
C ALA A 85 41.90 -31.13 7.06
N GLN A 86 43.07 -31.78 7.16
CA GLN A 86 43.32 -33.17 6.78
C GLN A 86 43.21 -33.54 5.28
N LYS A 87 44.34 -33.38 4.57
CA LYS A 87 44.87 -34.50 3.77
C LYS A 87 46.39 -34.47 3.63
N ALA A 88 47.06 -35.29 4.44
CA ALA A 88 48.41 -35.76 4.18
C ALA A 88 48.36 -37.18 3.58
N ALA A 89 49.49 -37.63 3.03
CA ALA A 89 49.75 -38.94 2.38
C ALA A 89 49.21 -39.14 0.96
N ALA A 90 50.12 -39.18 -0.04
CA ALA A 90 50.59 -40.44 -0.64
C ALA A 90 51.63 -40.17 -1.77
N HIS A 91 52.79 -40.85 -1.71
CA HIS A 91 53.82 -41.05 -2.78
C HIS A 91 54.39 -39.81 -3.55
N GLY A 92 55.66 -39.77 -3.96
CA GLY A 92 56.79 -40.67 -3.66
C GLY A 92 57.77 -40.86 -4.84
N THR A 93 59.06 -41.08 -4.50
CA THR A 93 60.18 -41.59 -5.33
C THR A 93 61.03 -40.62 -6.20
N ALA A 94 62.36 -40.85 -6.07
CA ALA A 94 63.47 -40.68 -7.03
C ALA A 94 63.95 -39.28 -7.51
N GLY A 95 65.26 -39.01 -7.34
CA GLY A 95 66.01 -38.14 -8.27
C GLY A 95 67.24 -37.36 -7.74
N GLY A 96 68.45 -37.95 -7.81
CA GLY A 96 69.66 -37.25 -8.28
C GLY A 96 70.40 -36.19 -7.42
N THR A 97 71.38 -36.65 -6.63
CA THR A 97 72.77 -36.14 -6.54
C THR A 97 73.09 -34.63 -6.62
N GLY A 98 73.56 -34.08 -5.48
CA GLY A 98 74.87 -33.41 -5.37
C GLY A 98 75.03 -31.92 -5.72
N GLY A 99 75.67 -31.16 -4.82
CA GLY A 99 76.16 -29.80 -5.07
C GLY A 99 76.24 -28.93 -3.81
N GLU A 100 77.43 -28.49 -3.43
CA GLU A 100 77.65 -27.47 -2.39
C GLU A 100 77.55 -26.05 -3.02
N GLY A 101 77.03 -25.05 -2.29
CA GLY A 101 77.09 -23.66 -2.78
C GLY A 101 76.15 -22.64 -2.12
N ASN A 102 76.67 -21.89 -1.15
CA ASN A 102 76.27 -20.56 -0.68
C ASN A 102 74.88 -19.96 -1.01
N VAL A 103 74.10 -19.77 0.05
CA VAL A 103 73.44 -18.50 0.45
C VAL A 103 72.97 -17.55 -0.67
N HIS A 104 71.64 -17.44 -0.87
CA HIS A 104 71.04 -16.15 -1.18
C HIS A 104 69.64 -15.94 -0.60
N LYS A 105 69.44 -14.71 -0.10
CA LYS A 105 68.19 -13.97 0.18
C LYS A 105 66.86 -14.73 0.20
N GLY A 106 66.30 -14.83 1.41
CA GLY A 106 64.90 -14.55 1.73
C GLY A 106 63.84 -15.10 0.77
N ASN A 107 63.33 -16.30 1.08
CA ASN A 107 62.15 -16.84 0.43
C ASN A 107 60.98 -15.84 0.51
N HIS A 108 60.43 -15.49 -0.65
CA HIS A 108 59.11 -14.88 -0.71
C HIS A 108 58.08 -15.88 -0.15
N GLU A 109 57.13 -15.40 0.66
CA GLU A 109 55.96 -16.20 1.01
C GLU A 109 55.22 -16.58 -0.28
N HIS A 110 54.89 -17.86 -0.43
CA HIS A 110 54.26 -18.39 -1.63
C HIS A 110 52.77 -18.03 -1.63
N ILE A 111 52.45 -16.83 -2.10
CA ILE A 111 51.06 -16.38 -2.29
C ILE A 111 50.40 -17.32 -3.30
N GLU A 112 49.50 -18.17 -2.82
CA GLU A 112 48.72 -19.05 -3.69
C GLU A 112 47.69 -18.23 -4.46
N ASP A 113 47.86 -18.14 -5.79
CA ASP A 113 46.92 -17.49 -6.70
C ASP A 113 45.64 -18.32 -6.83
N LEU A 114 44.73 -18.16 -5.87
CA LEU A 114 43.43 -18.83 -5.83
C LEU A 114 42.57 -18.48 -7.05
N GLU A 115 41.96 -19.48 -7.69
CA GLU A 115 41.19 -19.29 -8.93
C GLU A 115 40.01 -18.31 -8.76
N ILE A 116 40.06 -17.19 -9.48
CA ILE A 116 39.02 -16.15 -9.40
C ILE A 116 37.69 -16.67 -9.99
N THR A 117 36.71 -16.94 -9.13
CA THR A 117 35.41 -17.51 -9.52
C THR A 117 34.64 -16.65 -10.53
N LYS A 118 33.81 -17.29 -11.38
CA LYS A 118 32.98 -16.60 -12.39
C LYS A 118 32.06 -15.54 -11.76
N THR A 119 31.46 -15.86 -10.61
CA THR A 119 30.62 -14.92 -9.82
C THR A 119 31.39 -13.69 -9.39
N ARG A 120 32.62 -13.85 -8.89
CA ARG A 120 33.50 -12.72 -8.50
C ARG A 120 33.83 -11.82 -9.69
N ARG A 121 34.14 -12.40 -10.86
CA ARG A 121 34.42 -11.63 -12.10
C ARG A 121 33.19 -10.82 -12.55
N CYS A 122 32.01 -11.43 -12.52
CA CYS A 122 30.76 -10.76 -12.91
C CYS A 122 30.41 -9.61 -11.94
N TRP A 123 30.51 -9.84 -10.63
CA TRP A 123 30.32 -8.79 -9.61
C TRP A 123 31.30 -7.62 -9.79
N VAL A 124 32.59 -7.90 -10.01
CA VAL A 124 33.57 -6.84 -10.29
C VAL A 124 33.15 -5.99 -11.50
N LEU A 125 32.78 -6.61 -12.63
CA LEU A 125 32.32 -5.87 -13.81
C LEU A 125 31.05 -5.05 -13.54
N PHE A 126 30.10 -5.58 -12.77
CA PHE A 126 28.88 -4.88 -12.38
C PHE A 126 29.14 -3.68 -11.44
N THR A 127 30.05 -3.81 -10.47
CA THR A 127 30.42 -2.67 -9.60
C THR A 127 31.15 -1.57 -10.37
N TRP A 128 31.93 -1.92 -11.40
CA TRP A 128 32.50 -0.96 -12.35
C TRP A 128 31.41 -0.28 -13.19
N MET A 129 30.38 -1.00 -13.63
CA MET A 129 29.22 -0.41 -14.31
C MET A 129 28.47 0.59 -13.41
N LEU A 130 28.21 0.27 -12.14
CA LEU A 130 27.53 1.19 -11.22
C LEU A 130 28.38 2.39 -10.77
N THR A 131 29.71 2.26 -10.78
CA THR A 131 30.65 3.32 -10.35
C THR A 131 31.42 3.98 -11.50
N TRP A 132 30.93 3.81 -12.75
CA TRP A 132 31.56 4.30 -13.99
C TRP A 132 31.86 5.81 -13.96
N TRP A 133 30.93 6.58 -13.39
CA TRP A 133 30.98 8.04 -13.22
C TRP A 133 32.07 8.53 -12.24
N VAL A 134 32.71 7.61 -11.49
CA VAL A 134 33.86 7.93 -10.62
C VAL A 134 35.11 7.22 -11.16
N PRO A 135 35.91 7.88 -12.02
CA PRO A 135 37.08 7.25 -12.65
C PRO A 135 38.24 7.09 -11.64
N SER A 136 39.01 6.01 -11.80
CA SER A 136 40.07 5.63 -10.83
C SER A 136 41.17 6.66 -10.56
N PRO A 137 41.54 7.60 -11.46
CA PRO A 137 42.42 8.72 -11.14
C PRO A 137 41.88 9.61 -10.02
N LEU A 138 40.57 9.91 -10.02
CA LEU A 138 39.92 10.77 -9.02
C LEU A 138 40.03 10.17 -7.60
N LEU A 139 39.87 8.84 -7.50
CA LEU A 139 40.01 8.09 -6.25
C LEU A 139 41.45 8.12 -5.71
N SER A 140 42.46 8.10 -6.58
CA SER A 140 43.87 8.20 -6.18
C SER A 140 44.32 9.63 -5.87
N LEU A 141 43.77 10.64 -6.54
CA LEU A 141 44.14 12.06 -6.35
C LEU A 141 43.39 12.69 -5.17
N CYS A 142 42.06 12.70 -5.22
CA CYS A 142 41.21 13.34 -4.21
C CYS A 142 40.95 12.40 -3.03
N GLY A 143 40.69 11.12 -3.29
CA GLY A 143 40.42 10.11 -2.25
C GLY A 143 41.66 9.56 -1.55
N ARG A 144 42.88 9.93 -1.98
CA ARG A 144 44.19 9.39 -1.53
C ARG A 144 44.33 7.85 -1.59
N MET A 145 43.40 7.13 -2.21
CA MET A 145 43.40 5.68 -2.33
C MET A 145 44.41 5.21 -3.38
N ARG A 146 45.68 5.12 -2.99
CA ARG A 146 46.79 4.72 -3.88
C ARG A 146 46.77 3.24 -4.26
N ARG A 147 46.38 2.34 -3.34
CA ARG A 147 46.41 0.89 -3.57
C ARG A 147 45.19 0.41 -4.39
N PRO A 148 45.32 -0.61 -5.26
CA PRO A 148 44.23 -1.04 -6.17
C PRO A 148 43.12 -1.83 -5.47
N ASP A 149 43.48 -2.69 -4.51
CA ASP A 149 42.61 -3.40 -3.55
C ASP A 149 41.65 -2.46 -2.82
N VAL A 150 42.18 -1.37 -2.23
CA VAL A 150 41.39 -0.38 -1.49
C VAL A 150 40.39 0.33 -2.41
N ARG A 151 40.80 0.66 -3.66
CA ARG A 151 39.88 1.25 -4.65
C ARG A 151 38.80 0.25 -5.10
N MET A 152 39.11 -1.04 -5.21
CA MET A 152 38.13 -2.07 -5.52
C MET A 152 37.12 -2.23 -4.38
N ALA A 153 37.58 -2.37 -3.13
CA ALA A 153 36.73 -2.44 -1.95
C ALA A 153 35.82 -1.21 -1.81
N TRP A 154 36.33 0.00 -2.10
CA TRP A 154 35.53 1.22 -2.16
C TRP A 154 34.42 1.14 -3.24
N ARG A 155 34.75 0.70 -4.46
CA ARG A 155 33.74 0.54 -5.54
C ARG A 155 32.64 -0.45 -5.15
N GLU A 156 33.00 -1.55 -4.49
CA GLU A 156 32.02 -2.55 -4.03
C GLU A 156 31.08 -2.00 -2.96
N LYS A 157 31.58 -1.22 -1.98
CA LYS A 157 30.73 -0.57 -0.97
C LYS A 157 29.80 0.48 -1.60
N VAL A 158 30.31 1.30 -2.53
CA VAL A 158 29.49 2.29 -3.23
C VAL A 158 28.44 1.63 -4.14
N ALA A 159 28.78 0.55 -4.83
CA ALA A 159 27.82 -0.22 -5.62
C ALA A 159 26.67 -0.79 -4.76
N ILE A 160 26.97 -1.28 -3.55
CA ILE A 160 25.95 -1.71 -2.59
C ILE A 160 25.06 -0.53 -2.15
N CYS A 161 25.64 0.64 -1.85
CA CYS A 161 24.86 1.84 -1.53
C CYS A 161 23.96 2.29 -2.69
N VAL A 162 24.45 2.24 -3.94
CA VAL A 162 23.67 2.54 -5.15
C VAL A 162 22.51 1.54 -5.32
N LEU A 163 22.74 0.24 -5.13
CA LEU A 163 21.68 -0.78 -5.16
C LEU A 163 20.60 -0.54 -4.10
N ILE A 164 20.99 -0.14 -2.88
CA ILE A 164 20.04 0.22 -1.81
C ILE A 164 19.20 1.43 -2.24
N VAL A 165 19.81 2.51 -2.75
CA VAL A 165 19.09 3.70 -3.21
C VAL A 165 18.16 3.38 -4.37
N LEU A 166 18.60 2.59 -5.36
CA LEU A 166 17.76 2.14 -6.48
C LEU A 166 16.57 1.31 -5.99
N SER A 167 16.77 0.43 -5.00
CA SER A 167 15.70 -0.38 -4.40
C SER A 167 14.68 0.50 -3.66
N TRP A 168 15.13 1.53 -2.95
CA TRP A 168 14.26 2.52 -2.31
C TRP A 168 13.46 3.35 -3.32
N VAL A 169 14.09 3.81 -4.40
CA VAL A 169 13.41 4.57 -5.47
C VAL A 169 12.38 3.68 -6.18
N PHE A 170 12.70 2.42 -6.45
CA PHE A 170 11.77 1.45 -7.03
C PHE A 170 10.57 1.16 -6.10
N LEU A 171 10.82 1.00 -4.79
CA LEU A 171 9.76 0.82 -3.79
C LEU A 171 8.85 2.06 -3.69
N LEU A 172 9.40 3.26 -3.67
CA LEU A 172 8.61 4.51 -3.70
C LEU A 172 7.82 4.66 -5.01
N PHE A 173 8.37 4.23 -6.15
CA PHE A 173 7.65 4.18 -7.42
C PHE A 173 6.49 3.18 -7.40
N LEU A 174 6.65 1.99 -6.81
CA LEU A 174 5.56 1.03 -6.66
C LEU A 174 4.45 1.52 -5.71
N ILE A 175 4.79 2.24 -4.64
CA ILE A 175 3.80 2.76 -3.68
C ILE A 175 3.04 3.96 -4.26
N ILE A 176 3.75 4.94 -4.84
CA ILE A 176 3.17 6.24 -5.24
C ILE A 176 3.00 6.35 -6.75
N GLY A 177 4.02 5.99 -7.52
CA GLY A 177 4.04 6.14 -8.98
C GLY A 177 3.01 5.24 -9.67
N LEU A 178 2.95 3.96 -9.30
CA LEU A 178 1.98 3.01 -9.86
C LEU A 178 0.53 3.45 -9.58
N GLY A 179 0.25 3.94 -8.38
CA GLY A 179 -1.07 4.48 -8.01
C GLY A 179 -1.49 5.64 -8.91
N LEU A 180 -0.59 6.61 -9.14
CA LEU A 180 -0.85 7.78 -10.01
C LEU A 180 -0.96 7.42 -11.50
N ILE A 181 -0.37 6.31 -11.94
CA ILE A 181 -0.43 5.82 -13.33
C ILE A 181 -1.71 5.00 -13.58
N LEU A 182 -2.11 4.15 -12.62
CA LEU A 182 -3.33 3.33 -12.74
C LEU A 182 -4.62 4.10 -12.41
N CYS A 183 -4.51 5.13 -11.56
CA CYS A 183 -5.62 5.96 -11.10
C CYS A 183 -5.19 7.44 -11.14
N PRO A 184 -5.34 8.13 -12.30
CA PRO A 184 -5.02 9.54 -12.40
C PRO A 184 -5.91 10.39 -11.48
N LYS A 185 -5.43 11.59 -11.12
CA LYS A 185 -6.22 12.52 -10.30
C LYS A 185 -7.30 13.19 -11.14
N GLU A 186 -8.52 12.68 -11.03
CA GLU A 186 -9.70 13.20 -11.70
C GLU A 186 -10.46 14.20 -10.82
N TYR A 187 -10.96 15.28 -11.42
CA TYR A 187 -11.76 16.31 -10.75
C TYR A 187 -13.25 15.94 -10.84
N VAL A 188 -13.65 14.96 -10.01
CA VAL A 188 -14.98 14.35 -10.03
C VAL A 188 -15.65 14.37 -8.64
N TRP A 189 -16.97 14.52 -8.65
CA TRP A 189 -17.81 14.76 -7.47
C TRP A 189 -19.06 13.86 -7.51
N THR A 190 -19.51 13.32 -6.38
CA THR A 190 -20.87 12.75 -6.29
C THR A 190 -21.89 13.83 -5.99
N LEU A 191 -23.19 13.54 -6.12
CA LEU A 191 -24.24 14.44 -5.60
C LEU A 191 -24.19 14.57 -4.06
N ASP A 192 -23.69 13.57 -3.33
CA ASP A 192 -23.47 13.68 -1.88
C ASP A 192 -22.36 14.72 -1.56
N ASP A 193 -21.29 14.74 -2.36
CA ASP A 193 -20.20 15.73 -2.22
C ASP A 193 -20.65 17.16 -2.58
N VAL A 194 -21.73 17.30 -3.37
CA VAL A 194 -22.35 18.58 -3.73
C VAL A 194 -23.37 19.00 -2.67
N SER A 195 -24.26 18.12 -2.21
CA SER A 195 -25.29 18.45 -1.22
C SER A 195 -24.72 18.85 0.15
N GLY A 196 -23.55 18.32 0.52
CA GLY A 196 -22.75 18.80 1.64
C GLY A 196 -22.14 20.21 1.47
N ARG A 197 -22.41 20.92 0.36
CA ARG A 197 -21.91 22.26 0.03
C ARG A 197 -23.06 23.23 -0.23
N ASN A 198 -23.80 23.48 0.84
CA ASN A 198 -24.95 24.38 0.92
C ASN A 198 -24.72 25.52 1.94
N THR A 199 -23.52 26.14 1.94
CA THR A 199 -23.14 27.18 2.92
C THR A 199 -22.56 28.43 2.25
N GLU A 200 -22.70 29.61 2.85
CA GLU A 200 -22.18 30.90 2.34
C GLU A 200 -20.67 30.91 1.95
N LYS A 201 -19.90 29.97 2.51
CA LYS A 201 -18.45 29.81 2.32
C LYS A 201 -18.09 28.66 1.36
N SER A 202 -19.07 27.84 0.97
CA SER A 202 -18.94 26.75 0.01
C SER A 202 -20.35 26.36 -0.45
N SER A 203 -20.82 26.99 -1.53
CA SER A 203 -22.09 26.71 -2.19
C SER A 203 -21.84 26.22 -3.62
N PHE A 204 -22.08 24.93 -3.87
CA PHE A 204 -21.88 24.31 -5.20
C PHE A 204 -23.25 23.92 -5.79
N VAL A 205 -23.31 23.75 -7.11
CA VAL A 205 -24.48 23.20 -7.82
C VAL A 205 -24.05 22.15 -8.84
N ALA A 206 -24.91 21.15 -9.06
CA ALA A 206 -24.81 20.22 -10.17
C ALA A 206 -25.66 20.71 -11.35
N LEU A 207 -25.13 20.59 -12.57
CA LEU A 207 -25.84 20.95 -13.81
C LEU A 207 -25.24 20.17 -14.99
N ARG A 208 -26.07 19.34 -15.65
CA ARG A 208 -25.79 18.50 -16.83
C ARG A 208 -24.45 17.78 -16.72
N GLY A 209 -24.30 16.99 -15.66
CA GLY A 209 -23.11 16.18 -15.39
C GLY A 209 -21.85 16.97 -15.04
N SER A 210 -21.96 18.23 -14.62
CA SER A 210 -20.83 19.07 -14.19
C SER A 210 -21.14 19.81 -12.88
N VAL A 211 -20.11 20.06 -12.08
CA VAL A 211 -20.20 20.80 -10.80
C VAL A 211 -19.64 22.20 -10.96
N TYR A 212 -20.38 23.18 -10.43
CA TYR A 212 -20.06 24.60 -10.47
C TYR A 212 -20.08 25.21 -9.06
N ASP A 213 -19.12 26.07 -8.76
CA ASP A 213 -19.00 26.77 -7.48
C ASP A 213 -19.62 28.16 -7.59
N ILE A 214 -20.79 28.33 -6.98
CA ILE A 214 -21.54 29.59 -7.01
C ILE A 214 -21.24 30.47 -5.80
N THR A 215 -20.32 30.09 -4.90
CA THR A 215 -20.05 30.78 -3.62
C THR A 215 -19.87 32.30 -3.75
N ASP A 216 -19.18 32.76 -4.80
CA ASP A 216 -19.00 34.20 -5.08
C ASP A 216 -19.94 34.74 -6.19
N PHE A 217 -20.65 33.87 -6.90
CA PHE A 217 -21.69 34.24 -7.86
C PHE A 217 -22.98 34.66 -7.14
N MET A 218 -23.39 33.94 -6.08
CA MET A 218 -24.57 34.24 -5.25
C MET A 218 -24.54 35.66 -4.66
N LYS A 219 -23.34 36.21 -4.42
CA LYS A 219 -23.10 37.54 -3.82
C LYS A 219 -23.20 38.68 -4.85
N GLN A 220 -23.17 38.37 -6.14
CA GLN A 220 -23.32 39.33 -7.24
C GLN A 220 -24.81 39.44 -7.60
N LYS A 221 -25.27 40.63 -8.00
CA LYS A 221 -26.63 40.76 -8.55
C LYS A 221 -26.70 40.05 -9.90
N HIS A 222 -27.63 39.09 -10.03
CA HIS A 222 -27.93 38.38 -11.27
C HIS A 222 -29.43 38.11 -11.39
N GLY A 223 -29.92 37.98 -12.63
CA GLY A 223 -31.34 38.22 -12.96
C GLY A 223 -31.60 39.70 -13.28
N ASP A 224 -32.70 40.01 -13.97
CA ASP A 224 -33.12 41.40 -14.23
C ASP A 224 -33.67 42.04 -12.94
N SER A 225 -33.68 43.36 -12.90
CA SER A 225 -34.19 44.23 -11.83
C SER A 225 -35.56 43.87 -11.24
N ALA A 226 -36.47 43.26 -12.01
CA ALA A 226 -37.77 42.79 -11.51
C ALA A 226 -37.70 41.43 -10.77
N TYR A 227 -36.69 40.61 -11.08
CA TYR A 227 -36.52 39.24 -10.61
C TYR A 227 -35.03 38.94 -10.31
N SER A 228 -34.37 39.81 -9.55
CA SER A 228 -33.01 39.58 -9.06
C SER A 228 -33.04 38.46 -8.03
N SER A 229 -32.10 37.52 -8.11
CA SER A 229 -31.84 36.59 -7.02
C SER A 229 -31.25 37.34 -5.81
N THR A 230 -31.39 36.74 -4.62
CA THR A 230 -30.65 37.13 -3.41
C THR A 230 -29.72 35.98 -2.99
N PRO A 231 -28.65 36.26 -2.20
CA PRO A 231 -27.80 35.21 -1.67
C PRO A 231 -28.59 34.16 -0.86
N ASP A 232 -29.59 34.59 -0.10
CA ASP A 232 -30.42 33.74 0.77
C ASP A 232 -31.26 32.76 -0.04
N ILE A 233 -31.88 33.23 -1.13
CA ILE A 233 -32.69 32.39 -2.04
C ILE A 233 -31.81 31.37 -2.77
N MET A 234 -30.63 31.80 -3.24
CA MET A 234 -29.67 30.88 -3.87
C MET A 234 -29.16 29.83 -2.86
N LEU A 235 -28.88 30.25 -1.63
CA LEU A 235 -28.41 29.36 -0.56
C LEU A 235 -29.49 28.36 -0.11
N GLN A 236 -30.75 28.80 0.02
CA GLN A 236 -31.86 27.99 0.52
C GLN A 236 -32.33 26.94 -0.50
N PHE A 237 -32.44 27.31 -1.78
CA PHE A 237 -33.11 26.47 -2.78
C PHE A 237 -32.17 25.84 -3.83
N TYR A 238 -30.96 26.38 -4.04
CA TYR A 238 -30.08 25.97 -5.15
C TYR A 238 -28.73 25.42 -4.68
N ALA A 239 -28.16 25.96 -3.61
CA ALA A 239 -26.87 25.49 -3.09
C ALA A 239 -26.98 24.04 -2.58
N GLY A 240 -26.11 23.17 -3.10
CA GLY A 240 -26.10 21.74 -2.85
C GLY A 240 -27.02 20.90 -3.75
N GLN A 241 -27.66 21.50 -4.76
CA GLN A 241 -28.72 20.86 -5.55
C GLN A 241 -28.32 20.65 -7.02
N ASP A 242 -29.05 19.79 -7.72
CA ASP A 242 -29.02 19.76 -9.20
C ASP A 242 -30.03 20.76 -9.76
N VAL A 243 -29.54 21.70 -10.56
CA VAL A 243 -30.34 22.84 -11.05
C VAL A 243 -30.76 22.69 -12.51
N ASN A 244 -30.80 21.46 -13.04
CA ASN A 244 -31.15 21.22 -14.46
C ASN A 244 -32.58 21.68 -14.81
N ALA A 245 -33.52 21.60 -13.86
CA ALA A 245 -34.89 22.11 -14.03
C ALA A 245 -34.94 23.63 -14.25
N SER A 246 -33.99 24.38 -13.70
CA SER A 246 -33.90 25.85 -13.84
C SER A 246 -33.19 26.28 -15.14
N PHE A 247 -32.58 25.35 -15.88
CA PHE A 247 -31.96 25.55 -17.19
C PHE A 247 -32.52 24.56 -18.25
N PRO A 248 -33.83 24.63 -18.56
CA PRO A 248 -34.46 23.77 -19.56
C PRO A 248 -34.01 24.16 -20.97
N ILE A 249 -33.60 23.19 -21.79
CA ILE A 249 -33.22 23.43 -23.18
C ILE A 249 -34.42 23.11 -24.10
N PRO A 250 -34.76 23.97 -25.08
CA PRO A 250 -35.78 23.65 -26.07
C PRO A 250 -35.36 22.44 -26.90
N VAL A 251 -36.27 21.49 -27.13
CA VAL A 251 -35.97 20.24 -27.84
C VAL A 251 -35.49 20.52 -29.27
N ARG A 252 -36.00 21.56 -29.94
CA ARG A 252 -35.51 22.01 -31.25
C ARG A 252 -34.04 22.46 -31.25
N VAL A 253 -33.53 22.98 -30.13
CA VAL A 253 -32.13 23.43 -29.98
C VAL A 253 -31.22 22.25 -29.65
N ALA A 254 -31.68 21.34 -28.79
CA ALA A 254 -30.93 20.14 -28.41
C ALA A 254 -30.89 19.07 -29.53
N CYS A 255 -31.98 18.96 -30.31
CA CYS A 255 -32.26 17.89 -31.26
C CYS A 255 -32.69 18.41 -32.65
N PRO A 256 -31.91 19.31 -33.30
CA PRO A 256 -32.31 20.01 -34.53
C PRO A 256 -32.49 19.10 -35.75
N GLN A 257 -32.01 17.85 -35.69
CA GLN A 257 -32.20 16.84 -36.73
C GLN A 257 -33.59 16.16 -36.66
N PHE A 258 -34.27 16.22 -35.50
CA PHE A 258 -35.55 15.55 -35.28
C PHE A 258 -36.73 16.53 -35.17
N VAL A 259 -36.49 17.78 -34.78
CA VAL A 259 -37.53 18.81 -34.64
C VAL A 259 -37.24 19.99 -35.57
N SER A 260 -38.18 20.27 -36.47
CA SER A 260 -38.09 21.34 -37.47
C SER A 260 -38.83 22.61 -37.02
N GLU A 261 -38.62 23.71 -37.74
CA GLU A 261 -39.40 24.95 -37.55
C GLU A 261 -40.90 24.77 -37.75
N LYS A 262 -41.32 23.82 -38.60
CA LYS A 262 -42.74 23.50 -38.80
C LYS A 262 -43.34 22.74 -37.62
N THR A 263 -42.50 22.08 -36.82
CA THR A 263 -42.92 21.26 -35.65
C THR A 263 -42.82 22.02 -34.33
N ASP A 264 -41.88 22.96 -34.23
CA ASP A 264 -41.75 23.90 -33.11
C ASP A 264 -41.24 25.28 -33.61
N PRO A 265 -42.13 26.16 -34.08
CA PRO A 265 -41.75 27.48 -34.61
C PRO A 265 -41.24 28.43 -33.50
N ASN A 266 -41.78 28.28 -32.29
CA ASN A 266 -41.63 29.26 -31.19
C ASN A 266 -40.71 28.76 -30.06
N TYR A 267 -40.03 27.62 -30.24
CA TYR A 267 -39.17 26.99 -29.22
C TYR A 267 -39.91 26.70 -27.90
N LEU A 268 -41.15 26.23 -28.01
CA LEU A 268 -42.04 25.91 -26.90
C LEU A 268 -42.07 24.41 -26.58
N PHE A 269 -41.30 23.58 -27.29
CA PHE A 269 -41.19 22.15 -27.01
C PHE A 269 -40.09 21.85 -25.99
N TYR A 270 -40.48 21.38 -24.80
CA TYR A 270 -39.59 20.95 -23.72
C TYR A 270 -40.05 19.58 -23.19
N TYR A 271 -39.12 18.76 -22.68
CA TYR A 271 -39.45 17.67 -21.74
C TYR A 271 -39.66 18.26 -20.33
N PRO A 272 -40.60 17.72 -19.52
CA PRO A 272 -41.07 18.34 -18.28
C PRO A 272 -40.02 18.33 -17.15
N VAL A 273 -39.14 17.34 -17.16
CA VAL A 273 -37.90 17.30 -16.36
C VAL A 273 -36.77 16.99 -17.34
N GLN A 274 -35.58 17.53 -17.12
CA GLN A 274 -34.41 17.27 -17.96
C GLN A 274 -33.21 16.99 -17.04
N GLY A 275 -32.59 15.82 -17.14
CA GLY A 275 -31.32 15.50 -16.47
C GLY A 275 -31.27 15.60 -14.93
N ALA A 276 -32.36 15.89 -14.23
CA ALA A 276 -32.36 16.01 -12.77
C ALA A 276 -32.16 14.64 -12.08
N SER A 277 -31.87 14.67 -10.79
CA SER A 277 -32.26 13.58 -9.90
C SER A 277 -33.77 13.40 -9.91
N GLU A 278 -34.25 12.27 -9.41
CA GLU A 278 -35.68 12.15 -9.09
C GLU A 278 -36.02 13.16 -7.98
N ASP A 279 -37.26 13.66 -7.99
CA ASP A 279 -37.77 14.71 -7.08
C ASP A 279 -36.99 16.05 -7.08
N ALA A 280 -36.83 16.66 -8.26
CA ALA A 280 -36.42 18.06 -8.38
C ALA A 280 -37.42 18.98 -7.65
N ASP A 281 -36.92 19.87 -6.77
CA ASP A 281 -37.75 20.74 -5.92
C ASP A 281 -38.71 21.59 -6.78
N PRO A 282 -40.03 21.57 -6.53
CA PRO A 282 -41.00 22.43 -7.21
C PRO A 282 -40.61 23.92 -7.22
N ASN A 283 -39.85 24.39 -6.23
CA ASN A 283 -39.31 25.75 -6.17
C ASN A 283 -38.18 25.96 -7.19
N GLN A 284 -37.18 25.07 -7.27
CA GLN A 284 -36.14 25.10 -8.31
C GLN A 284 -36.72 24.95 -9.73
N ALA A 285 -37.80 24.17 -9.85
CA ALA A 285 -38.47 23.90 -11.11
C ALA A 285 -39.34 25.08 -11.59
N ASN A 286 -39.77 26.01 -10.72
CA ASN A 286 -40.67 27.12 -11.11
C ASN A 286 -40.08 28.53 -10.88
N MET A 287 -39.20 28.70 -9.90
CA MET A 287 -38.48 29.95 -9.67
C MET A 287 -37.27 30.03 -10.62
N PHE A 288 -36.97 31.23 -11.14
CA PHE A 288 -35.80 31.53 -11.99
C PHE A 288 -35.55 30.52 -13.14
N GLN A 289 -36.60 30.07 -13.83
CA GLN A 289 -36.45 29.29 -15.07
C GLN A 289 -35.81 30.12 -16.19
N HIS A 290 -34.64 29.70 -16.66
CA HIS A 290 -33.93 30.30 -17.79
C HIS A 290 -34.43 29.78 -19.15
N ALA A 291 -35.75 29.79 -19.36
CA ALA A 291 -36.39 29.33 -20.60
C ALA A 291 -36.70 30.51 -21.55
N MET A 292 -36.86 30.22 -22.85
CA MET A 292 -37.14 31.26 -23.84
C MET A 292 -38.48 31.96 -23.55
N ASN A 293 -38.51 33.29 -23.68
CA ASN A 293 -39.68 34.15 -23.42
C ASN A 293 -40.20 34.14 -21.97
N ARG A 294 -39.42 33.64 -20.99
CA ARG A 294 -39.81 33.73 -19.56
C ARG A 294 -39.76 35.14 -19.00
N ASP A 295 -38.82 35.95 -19.47
CA ASP A 295 -38.71 37.37 -19.14
C ASP A 295 -38.76 38.17 -20.47
N PRO A 296 -39.74 39.07 -20.66
CA PRO A 296 -39.83 39.89 -21.87
C PRO A 296 -38.84 41.08 -21.88
N LEU A 297 -38.15 41.38 -20.78
CA LEU A 297 -37.19 42.49 -20.66
C LEU A 297 -35.75 42.03 -21.01
N SER A 298 -35.36 40.82 -20.59
CA SER A 298 -34.05 40.26 -20.94
C SER A 298 -33.96 39.92 -22.43
N LYS A 299 -32.91 40.41 -23.10
CA LYS A 299 -32.60 40.10 -24.49
C LYS A 299 -31.89 38.75 -24.62
N GLU A 300 -31.30 38.27 -23.54
CA GLU A 300 -30.62 37.00 -23.43
C GLU A 300 -31.63 35.85 -23.39
N LEU A 301 -32.70 35.98 -22.58
CA LEU A 301 -33.80 35.02 -22.47
C LEU A 301 -34.78 35.05 -23.66
N GLN A 302 -34.56 35.94 -24.63
CA GLN A 302 -35.21 35.89 -25.95
C GLN A 302 -34.41 35.06 -26.98
N ASP A 303 -33.18 34.64 -26.67
CA ASP A 303 -32.40 33.78 -27.56
C ASP A 303 -32.68 32.30 -27.25
N PRO A 304 -33.19 31.48 -28.20
CA PRO A 304 -33.39 30.05 -27.96
C PRO A 304 -32.09 29.31 -27.63
N ASN A 305 -30.93 29.86 -28.00
CA ASN A 305 -29.61 29.32 -27.69
C ASN A 305 -29.03 29.85 -26.37
N PHE A 306 -29.85 30.48 -25.49
CA PHE A 306 -29.42 31.11 -24.24
C PHE A 306 -28.40 30.25 -23.46
N PHE A 307 -28.70 28.95 -23.30
CA PHE A 307 -27.85 28.02 -22.58
C PHE A 307 -26.45 27.92 -23.19
N ALA A 308 -26.36 27.72 -24.51
CA ALA A 308 -25.08 27.55 -25.20
C ALA A 308 -24.30 28.87 -25.33
N LYS A 309 -25.00 30.00 -25.48
CA LYS A 309 -24.44 31.30 -25.86
C LYS A 309 -24.09 32.20 -24.68
N TYR A 310 -24.85 32.16 -23.58
CA TYR A 310 -24.66 33.04 -22.42
C TYR A 310 -24.41 32.25 -21.12
N ALA A 311 -25.18 31.17 -20.87
CA ALA A 311 -25.02 30.39 -19.63
C ALA A 311 -23.69 29.61 -19.62
N LEU A 312 -23.43 28.76 -20.62
CA LEU A 312 -22.22 27.92 -20.65
C LEU A 312 -20.89 28.73 -20.60
N PRO A 313 -20.72 29.86 -21.31
CA PRO A 313 -19.50 30.68 -21.18
C PRO A 313 -19.33 31.32 -19.79
N THR A 314 -20.43 31.57 -19.09
CA THR A 314 -20.41 32.10 -17.71
C THR A 314 -20.09 30.98 -16.72
N LEU A 315 -20.84 29.88 -16.77
CA LEU A 315 -20.67 28.68 -15.96
C LEU A 315 -19.27 28.07 -16.07
N LYS A 316 -18.65 28.08 -17.26
CA LYS A 316 -17.26 27.63 -17.47
C LYS A 316 -16.24 28.30 -16.56
N LYS A 317 -16.48 29.53 -16.09
CA LYS A 317 -15.60 30.24 -15.12
C LYS A 317 -15.67 29.66 -13.71
N PHE A 318 -16.76 28.98 -13.38
CA PHE A 318 -17.08 28.45 -12.05
C PHE A 318 -16.96 26.92 -11.96
N LYS A 319 -16.67 26.22 -13.07
CA LYS A 319 -16.62 24.76 -13.12
C LYS A 319 -15.50 24.19 -12.22
N LYS A 320 -15.84 23.23 -11.35
CA LYS A 320 -14.91 22.49 -10.47
C LYS A 320 -14.66 21.05 -10.90
N GLY A 321 -15.55 20.45 -11.69
CA GLY A 321 -15.43 19.04 -12.06
C GLY A 321 -16.62 18.46 -12.81
N GLY A 322 -16.57 17.14 -13.06
CA GLY A 322 -17.71 16.33 -13.50
C GLY A 322 -18.51 15.78 -12.31
N ILE A 323 -19.76 15.40 -12.56
CA ILE A 323 -20.53 14.52 -11.67
C ILE A 323 -20.19 13.06 -12.01
N VAL A 324 -19.99 12.23 -10.99
CA VAL A 324 -19.84 10.78 -11.15
C VAL A 324 -20.84 9.97 -10.33
N TRP A 325 -21.24 8.83 -10.88
CA TRP A 325 -22.27 7.94 -10.36
C TRP A 325 -21.72 6.53 -10.14
N LYS A 326 -22.01 5.93 -8.99
CA LYS A 326 -21.60 4.54 -8.68
C LYS A 326 -22.34 3.57 -9.60
N TYR A 327 -21.60 2.70 -10.31
CA TYR A 327 -22.19 1.76 -11.26
C TYR A 327 -23.26 0.86 -10.62
N ASP A 328 -23.01 0.36 -9.41
CA ASP A 328 -23.95 -0.51 -8.69
C ASP A 328 -25.26 0.21 -8.37
N TRP A 329 -25.21 1.52 -8.08
CA TRP A 329 -26.42 2.34 -7.88
C TRP A 329 -27.19 2.53 -9.19
N ILE A 330 -26.53 2.88 -10.29
CA ILE A 330 -27.19 3.00 -11.62
C ILE A 330 -27.86 1.66 -11.99
N ASN A 331 -27.15 0.55 -11.76
CA ASN A 331 -27.65 -0.78 -12.07
C ASN A 331 -28.80 -1.21 -11.16
N SER A 332 -28.83 -0.78 -9.89
CA SER A 332 -29.96 -0.98 -8.97
C SER A 332 -31.18 -0.13 -9.34
N MET A 333 -30.98 1.17 -9.64
CA MET A 333 -32.05 2.05 -10.14
C MET A 333 -32.70 1.47 -11.41
N TYR A 334 -31.90 0.84 -12.28
CA TYR A 334 -32.45 0.16 -13.45
C TYR A 334 -33.15 -1.16 -13.13
N LYS A 335 -32.50 -2.10 -12.43
CA LYS A 335 -33.03 -3.46 -12.24
C LYS A 335 -34.12 -3.54 -11.18
N ASP A 336 -33.89 -2.90 -10.05
CA ASP A 336 -34.71 -3.08 -8.84
C ASP A 336 -35.84 -2.04 -8.79
N GLN A 337 -35.61 -0.84 -9.33
CA GLN A 337 -36.60 0.24 -9.42
C GLN A 337 -37.19 0.47 -10.82
N ALA A 338 -36.78 -0.33 -11.82
CA ALA A 338 -37.24 -0.25 -13.22
C ALA A 338 -37.06 1.13 -13.91
N LYS A 339 -36.15 1.98 -13.42
CA LYS A 339 -35.94 3.35 -13.95
C LYS A 339 -35.04 3.35 -15.18
N TYR A 340 -35.23 4.32 -16.09
CA TYR A 340 -34.52 4.37 -17.38
C TYR A 340 -33.11 5.00 -17.29
N TRP A 341 -32.29 4.56 -16.34
CA TRP A 341 -30.88 4.96 -16.23
C TRP A 341 -29.99 4.10 -17.13
N ARG A 342 -29.20 4.72 -18.01
CA ARG A 342 -28.35 4.02 -18.98
C ARG A 342 -26.92 4.53 -18.99
N VAL A 343 -25.99 3.64 -19.28
CA VAL A 343 -24.58 3.96 -19.53
C VAL A 343 -24.23 3.60 -20.98
N ILE A 344 -23.58 4.54 -21.68
CA ILE A 344 -22.96 4.33 -22.99
C ILE A 344 -21.57 4.97 -22.95
N ASN A 345 -20.51 4.20 -23.19
CA ASN A 345 -19.11 4.67 -23.18
C ASN A 345 -18.72 5.44 -21.90
N LYS A 346 -19.10 4.88 -20.73
CA LYS A 346 -19.04 5.48 -19.37
C LYS A 346 -19.93 6.70 -19.12
N GLU A 347 -20.50 7.32 -20.14
CA GLU A 347 -21.42 8.45 -19.96
C GLU A 347 -22.78 7.95 -19.46
N VAL A 348 -23.34 8.64 -18.47
CA VAL A 348 -24.57 8.28 -17.77
C VAL A 348 -25.70 9.17 -18.27
N PHE A 349 -26.82 8.55 -18.63
CA PHE A 349 -28.01 9.21 -19.16
C PHE A 349 -29.23 8.84 -18.33
N ASN A 350 -29.91 9.86 -17.79
CA ASN A 350 -31.22 9.69 -17.15
C ASN A 350 -32.32 9.85 -18.20
N MET A 351 -32.73 8.73 -18.81
CA MET A 351 -33.78 8.71 -19.82
C MET A 351 -35.19 8.68 -19.22
N GLN A 352 -35.35 8.75 -17.88
CA GLN A 352 -36.64 8.70 -17.20
C GLN A 352 -37.64 9.71 -17.78
N PRO A 353 -37.29 11.02 -17.95
CA PRO A 353 -38.24 11.99 -18.49
C PRO A 353 -38.54 11.81 -19.98
N TYR A 354 -37.66 11.14 -20.73
CA TYR A 354 -37.92 10.78 -22.12
C TYR A 354 -39.04 9.73 -22.19
N PHE A 355 -38.88 8.63 -21.44
CA PHE A 355 -39.84 7.53 -21.46
C PHE A 355 -41.16 7.89 -20.79
N ASP A 356 -41.17 8.70 -19.73
CA ASP A 356 -42.41 9.17 -19.11
C ASP A 356 -43.23 10.04 -20.07
N ALA A 357 -42.57 10.93 -20.83
CA ALA A 357 -43.23 11.75 -21.84
C ALA A 357 -43.65 10.93 -23.08
N ALA A 358 -42.83 9.96 -23.50
CA ALA A 358 -43.11 9.07 -24.63
C ALA A 358 -44.25 8.07 -24.36
N LYS A 359 -44.33 7.53 -23.13
CA LYS A 359 -45.35 6.57 -22.70
C LYS A 359 -46.61 7.24 -22.11
N SER A 360 -46.61 8.56 -21.93
CA SER A 360 -47.77 9.31 -21.45
C SER A 360 -49.00 9.11 -22.33
N GLN A 361 -50.17 8.92 -21.71
CA GLN A 361 -51.46 8.84 -22.42
C GLN A 361 -51.80 10.13 -23.20
N LEU A 362 -51.14 11.25 -22.88
CA LEU A 362 -51.28 12.53 -23.59
C LEU A 362 -50.42 12.61 -24.87
N ASN A 363 -49.51 11.66 -25.11
CA ASN A 363 -48.62 11.62 -26.28
C ASN A 363 -49.31 11.02 -27.53
N THR A 364 -50.54 11.42 -27.81
CA THR A 364 -51.41 10.81 -28.85
C THR A 364 -50.79 10.77 -30.24
N ASN A 365 -50.02 11.80 -30.61
CA ASN A 365 -49.34 11.92 -31.91
C ASN A 365 -47.87 11.45 -31.90
N LYS A 366 -47.42 10.72 -30.86
CA LYS A 366 -46.01 10.33 -30.66
C LYS A 366 -45.00 11.50 -30.70
N LYS A 367 -45.44 12.71 -30.32
CA LYS A 367 -44.64 13.95 -30.31
C LYS A 367 -43.30 13.80 -29.57
N TYR A 368 -43.27 13.03 -28.48
CA TYR A 368 -42.09 12.84 -27.65
C TYR A 368 -41.19 11.66 -28.08
N ASN A 369 -41.59 10.86 -29.08
CA ASN A 369 -40.79 9.78 -29.65
C ASN A 369 -39.89 10.34 -30.77
N LEU A 370 -38.72 10.84 -30.39
CA LEU A 370 -37.79 11.54 -31.29
C LEU A 370 -36.54 10.73 -31.63
N LEU A 371 -36.21 9.72 -30.80
CA LEU A 371 -35.07 8.84 -31.02
C LEU A 371 -35.45 7.69 -31.97
N ASP A 372 -34.43 7.07 -32.57
CA ASP A 372 -34.59 5.90 -33.41
C ASP A 372 -35.20 4.74 -32.58
N GLY A 373 -36.25 4.10 -33.09
CA GLY A 373 -36.95 3.02 -32.37
C GLY A 373 -36.06 1.83 -32.02
N ARG A 374 -34.91 1.65 -32.68
CA ARG A 374 -33.88 0.66 -32.31
C ARG A 374 -33.12 1.06 -31.05
N LEU A 375 -32.88 2.36 -30.89
CA LEU A 375 -32.29 2.93 -29.67
C LEU A 375 -33.31 2.89 -28.52
N GLU A 376 -34.57 3.26 -28.77
CA GLU A 376 -35.66 3.08 -27.80
C GLU A 376 -35.74 1.61 -27.35
N GLY A 377 -35.67 0.65 -28.27
CA GLY A 377 -35.75 -0.79 -27.97
C GLY A 377 -34.60 -1.37 -27.14
N ILE A 378 -33.37 -0.83 -27.22
CA ILE A 378 -32.29 -1.23 -26.30
C ILE A 378 -32.33 -0.46 -24.98
N MET A 379 -33.02 0.69 -24.94
CA MET A 379 -33.24 1.46 -23.72
C MET A 379 -34.47 1.00 -22.92
N ASP A 380 -35.46 0.36 -23.54
CA ASP A 380 -36.72 -0.06 -22.92
C ASP A 380 -36.79 -1.57 -22.63
N GLN A 381 -35.74 -2.13 -22.02
CA GLN A 381 -35.62 -3.56 -21.71
C GLN A 381 -36.18 -3.98 -20.33
N SER A 382 -36.95 -3.11 -19.65
CA SER A 382 -37.73 -3.43 -18.43
C SER A 382 -36.97 -4.20 -17.32
N GLY A 383 -35.71 -3.84 -17.06
CA GLY A 383 -34.87 -4.44 -16.01
C GLY A 383 -33.96 -5.58 -16.50
N PHE A 384 -34.14 -6.05 -17.73
CA PHE A 384 -33.31 -7.11 -18.33
C PHE A 384 -31.90 -6.61 -18.69
N GLY A 385 -30.91 -7.51 -18.73
CA GLY A 385 -29.53 -7.17 -19.07
C GLY A 385 -28.79 -6.48 -17.93
N ASN A 386 -28.17 -5.32 -18.21
CA ASN A 386 -27.46 -4.44 -17.28
C ASN A 386 -27.73 -2.98 -17.67
N ALA A 387 -27.37 -2.01 -16.82
CA ALA A 387 -27.55 -0.58 -17.15
C ALA A 387 -26.55 -0.05 -18.19
N ASP A 388 -25.37 -0.68 -18.33
CA ASP A 388 -24.47 -0.47 -19.46
C ASP A 388 -24.99 -1.18 -20.71
N ILE A 389 -25.29 -0.39 -21.75
CA ILE A 389 -25.76 -0.82 -23.06
C ILE A 389 -24.77 -0.45 -24.19
N THR A 390 -23.50 -0.18 -23.85
CA THR A 390 -22.49 0.31 -24.81
C THR A 390 -22.33 -0.65 -26.00
N LYS A 391 -22.30 -1.97 -25.76
CA LYS A 391 -22.08 -2.97 -26.81
C LYS A 391 -23.28 -3.09 -27.74
N GLU A 392 -24.47 -3.05 -27.16
CA GLU A 392 -25.76 -3.10 -27.81
C GLU A 392 -25.93 -1.86 -28.71
N TYR A 393 -25.60 -0.68 -28.17
CA TYR A 393 -25.55 0.60 -28.89
C TYR A 393 -24.53 0.62 -30.03
N GLU A 394 -23.37 -0.01 -29.85
CA GLU A 394 -22.36 -0.12 -30.91
C GLU A 394 -22.73 -1.14 -31.99
N ALA A 395 -23.47 -2.19 -31.65
CA ALA A 395 -23.97 -3.21 -32.57
C ALA A 395 -25.19 -2.76 -33.41
N LEU A 396 -25.81 -1.61 -33.10
CA LEU A 396 -26.95 -1.09 -33.88
C LEU A 396 -26.56 -0.76 -35.34
N SER A 397 -27.37 -1.23 -36.28
CA SER A 397 -27.15 -1.16 -37.73
C SER A 397 -27.60 0.17 -38.38
N TRP A 398 -27.16 1.29 -37.81
CA TRP A 398 -27.42 2.65 -38.31
C TRP A 398 -26.27 3.24 -39.15
N ASP A 399 -26.62 4.22 -39.99
CA ASP A 399 -25.65 5.09 -40.63
C ASP A 399 -25.00 6.07 -39.61
N PRO A 400 -23.82 6.63 -39.91
CA PRO A 400 -23.12 7.52 -39.00
C PRO A 400 -23.87 8.81 -38.64
N ALA A 401 -24.73 9.33 -39.53
CA ALA A 401 -25.45 10.58 -39.29
C ALA A 401 -26.62 10.36 -38.32
N THR A 402 -27.40 9.29 -38.50
CA THR A 402 -28.44 8.86 -37.56
C THR A 402 -27.85 8.52 -36.19
N LYS A 403 -26.71 7.80 -36.14
CA LYS A 403 -26.00 7.51 -34.87
C LYS A 403 -25.62 8.81 -34.14
N LEU A 404 -25.00 9.76 -34.85
CA LEU A 404 -24.58 11.04 -34.29
C LEU A 404 -25.76 11.93 -33.88
N ALA A 405 -26.86 11.94 -34.65
CA ALA A 405 -28.06 12.72 -34.35
C ALA A 405 -28.73 12.24 -33.06
N ASN A 406 -28.93 10.92 -32.91
CA ASN A 406 -29.47 10.31 -31.69
C ASN A 406 -28.59 10.62 -30.48
N TYR A 407 -27.28 10.38 -30.59
CA TYR A 407 -26.32 10.62 -29.53
C TYR A 407 -26.30 12.08 -29.07
N ASN A 408 -26.23 13.04 -30.00
CA ASN A 408 -26.21 14.45 -29.67
C ASN A 408 -27.53 14.91 -29.01
N CYS A 409 -28.68 14.46 -29.52
CA CYS A 409 -29.98 14.75 -28.91
C CYS A 409 -30.07 14.23 -27.47
N MET A 410 -29.70 12.96 -27.26
CA MET A 410 -29.63 12.33 -25.94
C MET A 410 -28.67 13.08 -25.01
N LYS A 411 -27.47 13.42 -25.49
CA LYS A 411 -26.42 14.08 -24.69
C LYS A 411 -26.75 15.52 -24.31
N ASN A 412 -27.44 16.25 -25.19
CA ASN A 412 -27.87 17.61 -24.88
C ASN A 412 -28.99 17.65 -23.82
N LEU A 413 -29.93 16.69 -23.83
CA LEU A 413 -31.11 16.69 -22.95
C LEU A 413 -30.95 15.89 -21.65
N PHE A 414 -30.35 14.70 -21.71
CA PHE A 414 -30.47 13.65 -20.69
C PHE A 414 -29.14 13.19 -20.07
N TYR A 415 -28.00 13.77 -20.46
CA TYR A 415 -26.70 13.49 -19.85
C TYR A 415 -26.61 14.02 -18.42
N VAL A 416 -26.19 13.16 -17.49
CA VAL A 416 -26.16 13.45 -16.04
C VAL A 416 -24.80 13.22 -15.37
N GLY A 417 -23.78 12.73 -16.08
CA GLY A 417 -22.44 12.55 -15.55
C GLY A 417 -21.72 11.33 -16.14
N GLU A 418 -20.67 10.86 -15.47
CA GLU A 418 -19.88 9.69 -15.85
C GLU A 418 -19.95 8.59 -14.77
N VAL A 419 -19.51 7.37 -15.07
CA VAL A 419 -19.40 6.30 -14.07
C VAL A 419 -18.19 6.51 -13.16
N ASP A 420 -18.36 6.30 -11.86
CA ASP A 420 -17.33 6.49 -10.82
C ASP A 420 -16.25 5.37 -10.84
N ASP A 421 -15.19 5.59 -11.63
CA ASP A 421 -14.05 4.69 -11.73
C ASP A 421 -13.16 4.65 -10.47
N ARG A 422 -13.38 5.49 -9.45
CA ARG A 422 -12.52 5.53 -8.23
C ARG A 422 -12.56 4.25 -7.41
N GLN A 423 -13.67 3.50 -7.49
CA GLN A 423 -13.82 2.16 -6.90
C GLN A 423 -13.54 1.01 -7.89
N SER A 424 -13.09 1.33 -9.12
CA SER A 424 -12.74 0.31 -10.10
C SER A 424 -11.58 -0.57 -9.62
N VAL A 425 -11.55 -1.81 -10.11
CA VAL A 425 -10.45 -2.77 -9.84
C VAL A 425 -9.08 -2.18 -10.21
N ARG A 426 -9.01 -1.27 -11.19
CA ARG A 426 -7.76 -0.60 -11.61
C ARG A 426 -7.23 0.35 -10.54
N CYS A 427 -8.08 1.20 -9.98
CA CYS A 427 -7.72 2.09 -8.89
C CYS A 427 -7.44 1.32 -7.59
N LEU A 428 -8.28 0.33 -7.27
CA LEU A 428 -8.19 -0.42 -6.02
C LEU A 428 -7.05 -1.45 -5.99
N PHE A 429 -6.54 -1.87 -7.17
CA PHE A 429 -5.39 -2.79 -7.30
C PHE A 429 -4.17 -2.35 -6.48
N THR A 430 -3.80 -1.06 -6.53
CA THR A 430 -2.63 -0.55 -5.78
C THR A 430 -2.82 -0.71 -4.28
N ASN A 431 -4.03 -0.46 -3.77
CA ASN A 431 -4.34 -0.62 -2.34
C ASN A 431 -4.29 -2.09 -1.91
N TYR A 432 -4.84 -3.01 -2.72
CA TYR A 432 -4.74 -4.46 -2.44
C TYR A 432 -3.32 -5.00 -2.57
N MET A 433 -2.51 -4.49 -3.50
CA MET A 433 -1.08 -4.83 -3.62
C MET A 433 -0.30 -4.42 -2.36
N LEU A 434 -0.54 -3.20 -1.85
CA LEU A 434 0.07 -2.72 -0.61
C LEU A 434 -0.38 -3.53 0.61
N LEU A 435 -1.67 -3.89 0.69
CA LEU A 435 -2.20 -4.79 1.71
C LEU A 435 -1.54 -6.16 1.64
N ALA A 436 -1.38 -6.75 0.45
CA ALA A 436 -0.74 -8.04 0.27
C ALA A 436 0.73 -8.03 0.75
N PHE A 437 1.50 -6.99 0.43
CA PHE A 437 2.87 -6.82 0.96
C PHE A 437 2.88 -6.65 2.48
N ALA A 438 1.95 -5.90 3.06
CA ALA A 438 1.81 -5.77 4.51
C ALA A 438 1.49 -7.13 5.18
N CYS A 439 0.58 -7.93 4.61
CA CYS A 439 0.28 -9.28 5.07
C CYS A 439 1.49 -10.22 4.99
N VAL A 440 2.28 -10.17 3.91
CA VAL A 440 3.52 -10.95 3.78
C VAL A 440 4.56 -10.52 4.83
N LEU A 441 4.74 -9.22 5.07
CA LEU A 441 5.64 -8.73 6.12
C LEU A 441 5.19 -9.17 7.53
N MET A 442 3.89 -9.06 7.83
CA MET A 442 3.32 -9.55 9.09
C MET A 442 3.48 -11.07 9.25
N LEU A 443 3.33 -11.85 8.18
CA LEU A 443 3.57 -13.29 8.18
C LEU A 443 5.04 -13.63 8.45
N VAL A 444 5.99 -12.93 7.83
CA VAL A 444 7.43 -13.12 8.07
C VAL A 444 7.81 -12.73 9.50
N VAL A 445 7.24 -11.66 10.05
CA VAL A 445 7.42 -11.25 11.45
C VAL A 445 6.83 -12.31 12.40
N LEU A 446 5.63 -12.82 12.12
CA LEU A 446 4.98 -13.88 12.91
C LEU A 446 5.81 -15.18 12.88
N VAL A 447 6.29 -15.62 11.72
CA VAL A 447 7.16 -16.80 11.60
C VAL A 447 8.47 -16.60 12.37
N LYS A 448 9.10 -15.42 12.30
CA LYS A 448 10.29 -15.11 13.11
C LYS A 448 10.00 -15.07 14.61
N PHE A 449 8.85 -14.54 15.02
CA PHE A 449 8.41 -14.53 16.42
C PHE A 449 8.17 -15.95 16.95
N LEU A 450 7.42 -16.78 16.23
CA LEU A 450 7.19 -18.18 16.58
C LEU A 450 8.49 -18.99 16.62
N ALA A 451 9.43 -18.73 15.70
CA ALA A 451 10.77 -19.34 15.72
C ALA A 451 11.63 -18.85 16.90
N ALA A 452 11.47 -17.58 17.32
CA ALA A 452 12.19 -16.99 18.46
C ALA A 452 11.63 -17.46 19.82
N LEU A 453 10.36 -17.84 19.91
CA LEU A 453 9.75 -18.39 21.13
C LEU A 453 10.37 -19.72 21.60
N GLN A 454 11.13 -20.42 20.73
CA GLN A 454 11.99 -21.58 21.04
C GLN A 454 11.52 -22.49 22.20
N PHE A 455 10.28 -23.02 22.12
CA PHE A 455 9.77 -24.02 23.07
C PHE A 455 10.49 -25.39 23.03
N GLY A 456 11.58 -25.51 22.27
CA GLY A 456 12.44 -26.68 22.27
C GLY A 456 13.51 -26.60 23.36
N ASN A 457 13.74 -27.70 24.06
CA ASN A 457 14.87 -27.81 24.99
C ASN A 457 16.17 -27.35 24.32
N LYS A 458 16.89 -26.42 24.95
CA LYS A 458 18.24 -26.03 24.54
C LYS A 458 19.09 -27.30 24.44
N LYS A 459 19.37 -27.75 23.22
CA LYS A 459 20.44 -28.72 22.99
C LYS A 459 21.73 -28.05 23.44
N ARG A 460 22.23 -28.44 24.62
CA ARG A 460 23.61 -28.11 25.01
C ARG A 460 24.49 -28.59 23.86
N PRO A 461 25.43 -27.76 23.34
CA PRO A 461 26.39 -28.25 22.37
C PRO A 461 27.10 -29.45 22.98
N VAL A 462 27.38 -30.48 22.17
CA VAL A 462 28.15 -31.64 22.64
C VAL A 462 29.48 -31.08 23.18
N PRO A 463 29.85 -31.37 24.45
CA PRO A 463 31.04 -30.78 25.06
C PRO A 463 32.24 -31.07 24.15
N PRO A 464 32.98 -30.04 23.71
CA PRO A 464 33.91 -30.19 22.61
C PRO A 464 35.05 -31.13 23.01
N SER A 465 35.20 -32.24 22.29
CA SER A 465 36.28 -33.22 22.45
C SER A 465 37.64 -32.70 21.96
N LYS A 466 37.84 -31.39 21.96
CA LYS A 466 39.10 -30.71 21.63
C LYS A 466 39.87 -30.48 22.91
N PHE A 467 41.20 -30.57 22.84
CA PHE A 467 42.08 -30.11 23.91
C PHE A 467 41.95 -28.60 24.09
N VAL A 468 41.85 -28.14 25.34
CA VAL A 468 41.72 -26.74 25.73
C VAL A 468 42.85 -26.38 26.68
N ILE A 469 43.56 -25.30 26.37
CA ILE A 469 44.57 -24.71 27.26
C ILE A 469 43.92 -23.50 27.95
N CYS A 470 43.68 -23.62 29.25
CA CYS A 470 43.28 -22.52 30.12
C CYS A 470 44.54 -21.76 30.55
N GLN A 471 44.97 -20.79 29.72
CA GLN A 471 46.08 -19.91 30.03
C GLN A 471 45.67 -18.90 31.13
N VAL A 472 46.43 -18.83 32.22
CA VAL A 472 46.15 -17.97 33.39
C VAL A 472 47.34 -17.06 33.65
N PRO A 473 47.34 -15.81 33.16
CA PRO A 473 48.41 -14.86 33.46
C PRO A 473 48.13 -14.16 34.79
N CYS A 474 49.01 -14.35 35.77
CA CYS A 474 48.86 -13.86 37.14
C CYS A 474 49.86 -12.72 37.44
N TYR A 475 49.37 -11.56 37.89
CA TYR A 475 50.18 -10.35 38.07
C TYR A 475 50.09 -9.80 39.51
N THR A 476 51.07 -10.12 40.36
CA THR A 476 51.09 -9.75 41.80
C THR A 476 49.81 -10.08 42.59
N GLU A 477 49.02 -11.07 42.12
CA GLU A 477 47.71 -11.43 42.66
C GLU A 477 47.78 -12.03 44.08
N ASP A 478 46.70 -11.86 44.83
CA ASP A 478 46.49 -12.41 46.18
C ASP A 478 46.04 -13.88 46.17
N ASP A 479 46.33 -14.59 47.25
CA ASP A 479 45.94 -16.00 47.45
C ASP A 479 44.44 -16.22 47.25
N ASP A 480 43.62 -15.30 47.78
CA ASP A 480 42.17 -15.39 47.79
C ASP A 480 41.57 -15.20 46.39
N SER A 481 42.20 -14.43 45.48
CA SER A 481 41.79 -14.29 44.06
C SER A 481 42.36 -15.39 43.16
N LEU A 482 43.58 -15.88 43.44
CA LEU A 482 44.17 -17.04 42.76
C LEU A 482 43.37 -18.32 43.02
N ILE A 483 43.00 -18.58 44.28
CA ILE A 483 42.13 -19.70 44.68
C ILE A 483 40.78 -19.64 43.97
N LYS A 484 40.15 -18.46 43.88
CA LYS A 484 38.87 -18.28 43.16
C LYS A 484 39.03 -18.54 41.65
N THR A 485 40.12 -18.07 41.05
CA THR A 485 40.41 -18.25 39.62
C THR A 485 40.68 -19.72 39.28
N VAL A 486 41.53 -20.41 40.04
CA VAL A 486 41.81 -21.84 39.84
C VAL A 486 40.54 -22.68 40.03
N ASN A 487 39.76 -22.45 41.08
CA ASN A 487 38.50 -23.17 41.32
C ASN A 487 37.43 -22.89 40.25
N SER A 488 37.40 -21.67 39.68
CA SER A 488 36.49 -21.37 38.56
C SER A 488 36.88 -22.12 37.28
N LEU A 489 38.18 -22.32 37.04
CA LEU A 489 38.70 -23.03 35.86
C LEU A 489 38.59 -24.56 35.99
N THR A 490 38.76 -25.13 37.19
CA THR A 490 38.51 -26.56 37.42
C THR A 490 37.03 -26.89 37.22
N ALA A 491 36.11 -26.06 37.70
CA ALA A 491 34.66 -26.24 37.61
C ALA A 491 34.04 -26.07 36.19
N LEU A 492 34.84 -25.80 35.14
CA LEU A 492 34.34 -25.70 33.76
C LEU A 492 33.86 -27.06 33.21
N GLU A 493 32.77 -27.04 32.41
CA GLU A 493 32.19 -28.23 31.74
C GLU A 493 33.11 -28.91 30.69
N TYR A 494 34.35 -28.46 30.51
CA TYR A 494 35.36 -29.15 29.70
C TYR A 494 35.90 -30.38 30.43
N GLN A 495 35.95 -31.52 29.72
CA GLN A 495 36.49 -32.79 30.22
C GLN A 495 37.92 -32.62 30.75
N ASP A 496 38.19 -33.04 31.99
CA ASP A 496 39.48 -32.84 32.66
C ASP A 496 40.65 -33.45 31.88
N ASN A 497 40.44 -34.63 31.27
CA ASN A 497 41.43 -35.29 30.41
C ASN A 497 41.88 -34.46 29.19
N HIS A 498 41.11 -33.42 28.82
CA HIS A 498 41.38 -32.52 27.70
C HIS A 498 41.65 -31.07 28.16
N LYS A 499 41.71 -30.80 29.48
CA LYS A 499 41.82 -29.46 30.07
C LYS A 499 43.20 -29.27 30.70
N LEU A 500 44.04 -28.44 30.09
CA LEU A 500 45.35 -28.06 30.61
C LEU A 500 45.28 -26.64 31.20
N LEU A 501 45.44 -26.50 32.51
CA LEU A 501 45.69 -25.19 33.13
C LEU A 501 47.16 -24.82 32.90
N PHE A 502 47.42 -23.66 32.30
CA PHE A 502 48.76 -23.14 32.04
C PHE A 502 48.92 -21.78 32.71
N ILE A 503 49.34 -21.82 33.97
CA ILE A 503 49.49 -20.63 34.82
C ILE A 503 50.86 -19.99 34.53
N ILE A 504 50.88 -18.68 34.35
CA ILE A 504 52.05 -17.87 34.02
C ILE A 504 52.12 -16.73 35.02
N CYS A 505 53.12 -16.74 35.89
CA CYS A 505 53.35 -15.64 36.84
C CYS A 505 54.28 -14.58 36.23
N ASP A 506 54.14 -13.35 36.69
CA ASP A 506 54.92 -12.18 36.24
C ASP A 506 56.39 -12.18 36.70
N GLY A 507 56.67 -12.74 37.88
CA GLY A 507 58.02 -13.00 38.37
C GLY A 507 58.06 -13.31 39.86
N ASN A 508 59.26 -13.42 40.43
CA ASN A 508 59.44 -13.62 41.87
C ASN A 508 59.26 -12.28 42.65
N ILE A 509 58.10 -11.65 42.46
CA ILE A 509 57.73 -10.33 42.98
C ILE A 509 56.66 -10.50 44.07
N ILE A 510 56.83 -9.80 45.19
CA ILE A 510 55.87 -9.79 46.29
C ILE A 510 54.86 -8.65 46.04
N GLY A 511 53.58 -9.01 45.92
CA GLY A 511 52.47 -8.07 45.73
C GLY A 511 52.17 -7.22 46.98
N SER A 512 51.57 -6.05 46.79
CA SER A 512 51.22 -5.13 47.89
C SER A 512 50.11 -5.70 48.78
N GLY A 513 50.49 -6.41 49.83
CA GLY A 513 49.59 -7.08 50.77
C GLY A 513 49.79 -8.60 50.88
N ASN A 514 50.72 -9.16 50.11
CA ASN A 514 51.09 -10.58 50.16
C ASN A 514 52.37 -10.79 50.98
N ASP A 515 52.45 -11.89 51.74
CA ASP A 515 53.68 -12.30 52.44
C ASP A 515 54.65 -13.11 51.54
N LYS A 516 54.21 -13.48 50.34
CA LYS A 516 54.92 -14.39 49.41
C LYS A 516 54.88 -13.87 47.96
N PRO A 517 55.85 -14.26 47.12
CA PRO A 517 55.78 -14.01 45.69
C PRO A 517 54.67 -14.80 44.99
N THR A 518 54.04 -14.24 43.96
CA THR A 518 52.92 -14.87 43.24
C THR A 518 53.21 -16.30 42.70
N PRO A 519 54.39 -16.63 42.14
CA PRO A 519 54.72 -18.01 41.76
C PRO A 519 54.63 -18.98 42.94
N ARG A 520 55.00 -18.53 44.14
CA ARG A 520 55.00 -19.37 45.33
C ARG A 520 53.61 -19.52 45.95
N ILE A 521 52.78 -18.48 45.89
CA ILE A 521 51.36 -18.59 46.25
C ILE A 521 50.69 -19.65 45.35
N VAL A 522 50.94 -19.62 44.03
CA VAL A 522 50.43 -20.63 43.10
C VAL A 522 50.92 -22.06 43.44
N LEU A 523 52.19 -22.24 43.79
CA LEU A 523 52.73 -23.55 44.21
C LEU A 523 52.09 -24.06 45.50
N ASP A 524 51.89 -23.18 46.49
CA ASP A 524 51.25 -23.51 47.76
C ASP A 524 49.76 -23.90 47.54
N ILE A 525 49.02 -23.17 46.68
CA ILE A 525 47.63 -23.49 46.26
C ILE A 525 47.55 -24.86 45.57
N LEU A 526 48.56 -25.21 44.76
CA LEU A 526 48.65 -26.49 44.07
C LEU A 526 49.14 -27.64 44.97
N GLY A 527 49.44 -27.38 46.25
CA GLY A 527 49.86 -28.39 47.22
C GLY A 527 51.28 -28.92 46.99
N VAL A 528 52.15 -28.13 46.35
CA VAL A 528 53.57 -28.47 46.18
C VAL A 528 54.31 -28.29 47.51
N ASP A 529 55.28 -29.16 47.79
CA ASP A 529 56.09 -29.11 49.01
C ASP A 529 56.80 -27.75 49.17
N PRO A 530 56.62 -27.04 50.29
CA PRO A 530 57.31 -25.78 50.55
C PRO A 530 58.85 -25.84 50.50
N GLU A 531 59.47 -27.00 50.74
CA GLU A 531 60.93 -27.16 50.67
C GLU A 531 61.43 -27.51 49.25
N TYR A 532 60.52 -27.66 48.28
CA TYR A 532 60.85 -27.89 46.87
C TYR A 532 61.07 -26.58 46.09
N ASP A 533 62.29 -26.39 45.60
CA ASP A 533 62.66 -25.35 44.62
C ASP A 533 62.68 -25.99 43.20
N PRO A 534 61.81 -25.57 42.26
CA PRO A 534 61.70 -26.23 40.96
C PRO A 534 62.92 -25.95 40.06
N PRO A 535 63.53 -26.96 39.42
CA PRO A 535 64.66 -26.75 38.54
C PRO A 535 64.20 -26.03 37.25
N GLY A 536 64.76 -24.85 37.02
CA GLY A 536 64.45 -24.00 35.87
C GLY A 536 64.60 -24.71 34.52
N ARG A 537 63.77 -24.31 33.55
CA ARG A 537 63.62 -24.98 32.25
C ARG A 537 63.87 -24.04 31.09
N ASP A 538 64.71 -24.48 30.16
CA ASP A 538 64.93 -23.78 28.89
C ASP A 538 63.66 -23.79 28.02
N TYR A 539 63.36 -22.65 27.41
CA TYR A 539 62.28 -22.49 26.44
C TYR A 539 62.67 -21.59 25.27
N LEU A 540 62.00 -21.78 24.13
CA LEU A 540 62.18 -20.94 22.95
C LEU A 540 61.16 -19.79 22.97
N ALA A 541 61.66 -18.57 23.20
CA ALA A 541 60.85 -17.36 23.20
C ALA A 541 60.61 -16.85 21.76
N ILE A 542 59.50 -16.13 21.57
CA ILE A 542 59.22 -15.37 20.33
C ILE A 542 60.03 -14.07 20.37
N ALA A 543 61.34 -14.19 20.20
CA ALA A 543 62.29 -13.08 20.25
C ALA A 543 63.46 -13.29 19.28
N GLU A 544 64.10 -12.20 18.86
CA GLU A 544 65.19 -12.22 17.89
C GLU A 544 66.56 -12.46 18.54
N GLY A 545 67.49 -13.03 17.77
CA GLY A 545 68.88 -13.23 18.15
C GLY A 545 69.05 -14.07 19.43
N SER A 546 69.95 -13.63 20.31
CA SER A 546 70.29 -14.32 21.57
C SER A 546 69.13 -14.38 22.58
N ARG A 547 68.08 -13.57 22.42
CA ARG A 547 66.89 -13.58 23.30
C ARG A 547 65.92 -14.73 23.00
N ARG A 548 66.15 -15.47 21.89
CA ARG A 548 65.29 -16.59 21.48
C ARG A 548 65.37 -17.80 22.40
N HIS A 549 66.49 -17.98 23.12
CA HIS A 549 66.66 -19.02 24.13
C HIS A 549 66.61 -18.38 25.52
N ASN A 550 65.66 -18.79 26.35
CA ASN A 550 65.46 -18.21 27.68
C ASN A 550 65.13 -19.31 28.71
N ILE A 551 65.23 -19.00 29.99
CA ILE A 551 65.01 -19.96 31.09
C ILE A 551 63.83 -19.50 31.93
N GLY A 552 62.82 -20.35 32.08
CA GLY A 552 61.79 -20.20 33.10
C GLY A 552 62.37 -20.66 34.44
N LYS A 553 62.25 -19.84 35.47
CA LYS A 553 62.64 -20.11 36.86
C LYS A 553 61.46 -19.76 37.75
#